data_AF-A0A1L7SSW5-F1
#
_entry.id   AF-A0A1L7SSW5-F1
#
_cell.length_a   1.000
_cell.length_b   1.000
_cell.length_c   1.000
_cell.angle_alpha   90.00
_cell.angle_beta   90.00
_cell.angle_gamma   90.00
#
_symmetry.space_group_name_H-M   'P 1'
#
loop_
_entity.id
_entity.type
_entity.pdbx_description
1 polymer ?
#
loop_
_entity_poly.entity_id
_entity_poly.type
_entity_poly.pdbx_seq_one_letter_code
_entity_poly.pdbx_strand_id
1 'polypeptide(L)'
;MRDLFFEKVFFAWNSDDNMIAMPVLNVKKLKETSVAAGYFIKNLPVTPSKQKQGQDFQTNPHRMANASAYLNKDESGLTVSAEFVRFKDGYTMAKAIDAAIVNWDMRERTRVDEYNSELIISLARMHTVRFAKDGTDHPPHIPHELQVNNRTLKCQLISDDFEEHYNMVKAVENGLSS
;
A
#
# COMPACT_ATOMS: atom_id res chain seq x y z
N MET A 1 16.76 19.70 3.17
CA MET A 1 16.47 18.27 3.46
C MET A 1 16.60 17.98 4.96
N ARG A 2 17.69 18.42 5.62
CA ARG A 2 17.87 18.27 7.08
C ARG A 2 16.81 19.03 7.91
N ASP A 3 16.42 20.23 7.51
CA ASP A 3 15.44 21.05 8.25
C ASP A 3 14.03 20.45 8.22
N LEU A 4 13.60 19.96 7.05
CA LEU A 4 12.33 19.22 6.86
C LEU A 4 12.24 17.96 7.75
N PHE A 5 13.37 17.29 7.98
CA PHE A 5 13.39 16.12 8.84
C PHE A 5 13.12 16.49 10.30
N PHE A 6 13.86 17.47 10.84
CA PHE A 6 13.66 17.92 12.22
C PHE A 6 12.28 18.55 12.43
N GLU A 7 11.78 19.29 11.45
CA GLU A 7 10.42 19.80 11.46
C GLU A 7 9.40 18.66 11.63
N LYS A 8 9.50 17.59 10.83
CA LYS A 8 8.62 16.42 10.96
C LYS A 8 8.79 15.67 12.29
N VAL A 9 10.02 15.55 12.79
CA VAL A 9 10.29 14.89 14.08
C VAL A 9 9.61 15.64 15.24
N PHE A 10 9.70 16.97 15.26
CA PHE A 10 9.12 17.78 16.34
C PHE A 10 7.70 18.30 16.06
N PHE A 11 7.13 18.00 14.88
CA PHE A 11 5.77 18.39 14.54
C PHE A 11 4.75 17.67 15.44
N ALA A 12 3.93 18.47 16.15
CA ALA A 12 2.86 17.99 17.02
C ALA A 12 3.29 16.93 18.06
N TRP A 13 4.57 16.94 18.45
CA TRP A 13 5.13 16.02 19.43
C TRP A 13 6.06 16.78 20.37
N ASN A 14 6.06 16.38 21.64
CA ASN A 14 6.97 16.90 22.65
C ASN A 14 7.56 15.74 23.47
N SER A 15 8.61 16.01 24.22
CA SER A 15 9.31 14.99 25.01
C SER A 15 8.51 14.41 26.17
N ASP A 16 7.41 15.05 26.57
CA ASP A 16 6.51 14.52 27.62
C ASP A 16 5.70 13.34 27.09
N ASP A 17 5.51 13.25 25.77
CA ASP A 17 4.93 12.10 25.09
C ASP A 17 5.98 10.98 24.92
N ASN A 18 6.04 10.13 25.94
CA ASN A 18 6.96 8.99 26.01
C ASN A 18 6.44 7.72 25.31
N MET A 19 5.19 7.73 24.82
CA MET A 19 4.52 6.58 24.21
C MET A 19 4.59 6.69 22.68
N ILE A 20 5.76 6.40 22.12
CA ILE A 20 5.98 6.49 20.68
C ILE A 20 5.53 5.19 20.02
N ALA A 21 4.45 5.27 19.24
CA ALA A 21 3.95 4.14 18.47
C ALA A 21 4.84 3.84 17.26
N MET A 22 5.08 2.56 17.02
CA MET A 22 5.69 2.10 15.78
C MET A 22 4.65 2.11 14.66
N PRO A 23 4.97 2.62 13.46
CA PRO A 23 4.02 2.61 12.36
C PRO A 23 3.74 1.18 11.93
N VAL A 24 2.53 0.96 11.42
CA VAL A 24 2.09 -0.32 10.87
C VAL A 24 1.93 -0.16 9.37
N LEU A 25 2.51 -1.09 8.61
CA LEU A 25 2.35 -1.10 7.16
C LEU A 25 0.90 -1.47 6.82
N ASN A 26 0.12 -0.49 6.36
CA ASN A 26 -1.29 -0.65 6.04
C ASN A 26 -1.51 -1.72 4.96
N VAL A 27 -2.51 -2.58 5.15
CA VAL A 27 -2.90 -3.59 4.14
C VAL A 27 -3.48 -2.89 2.92
N LYS A 28 -3.03 -3.28 1.73
CA LYS A 28 -3.52 -2.77 0.44
C LYS A 28 -5.02 -3.01 0.30
N LYS A 29 -5.80 -1.97 0.00
CA LYS A 29 -7.19 -2.13 -0.42
C LYS A 29 -7.29 -2.09 -1.93
N LEU A 30 -8.18 -2.90 -2.50
CA LEU A 30 -8.40 -2.95 -3.96
C LEU A 30 -8.71 -1.57 -4.54
N LYS A 31 -9.55 -0.78 -3.85
CA LYS A 31 -9.91 0.58 -4.28
C LYS A 31 -8.73 1.54 -4.35
N GLU A 32 -7.70 1.29 -3.56
CA GLU A 32 -6.49 2.12 -3.54
C GLU A 32 -5.57 1.69 -4.69
N THR A 33 -5.48 0.40 -4.97
CA THR A 33 -4.47 -0.17 -5.89
C THR A 33 -4.99 -0.53 -7.28
N SER A 34 -6.29 -0.43 -7.55
CA SER A 34 -6.91 -0.71 -8.86
C SER A 34 -7.66 0.49 -9.43
N VAL A 35 -7.96 0.44 -10.73
CA VAL A 35 -8.72 1.46 -11.44
C VAL A 35 -10.09 0.93 -11.83
N ALA A 36 -11.15 1.69 -11.54
CA ALA A 36 -12.50 1.40 -12.00
C ALA A 36 -12.61 1.70 -13.51
N ALA A 37 -12.19 0.74 -14.33
CA ALA A 37 -12.10 0.85 -15.79
C ALA A 37 -13.44 0.56 -16.50
N GLY A 38 -14.42 0.01 -15.79
CA GLY A 38 -15.70 -0.36 -16.37
C GLY A 38 -16.84 -0.36 -15.36
N TYR A 39 -17.96 -0.91 -15.81
CA TYR A 39 -19.16 -1.11 -15.01
C TYR A 39 -19.83 -2.43 -15.36
N PHE A 40 -20.64 -2.96 -14.45
CA PHE A 40 -21.39 -4.18 -14.72
C PHE A 40 -22.60 -3.91 -15.62
N ILE A 41 -22.76 -4.68 -16.69
CA ILE A 41 -23.91 -4.54 -17.61
C ILE A 41 -25.21 -5.12 -17.05
N LYS A 42 -25.09 -6.07 -16.11
CA LYS A 42 -26.20 -6.75 -15.44
C LYS A 42 -25.78 -7.12 -14.02
N ASN A 43 -26.75 -7.44 -13.17
CA ASN A 43 -26.48 -7.89 -11.81
C ASN A 43 -25.61 -9.15 -11.82
N LEU A 44 -24.58 -9.20 -10.98
CA LEU A 44 -23.74 -10.38 -10.83
C LEU A 44 -24.49 -11.48 -10.07
N PRO A 45 -24.23 -12.76 -10.39
CA PRO A 45 -24.84 -13.88 -9.66
C PRO A 45 -24.48 -13.83 -8.17
N VAL A 46 -25.43 -14.23 -7.34
CA VAL A 46 -25.21 -14.40 -5.90
C VAL A 46 -24.20 -15.53 -5.71
N THR A 47 -23.10 -15.25 -5.01
CA THR A 47 -22.09 -16.26 -4.74
C THR A 47 -22.68 -17.26 -3.73
N PRO A 48 -22.60 -18.59 -3.97
CA PRO A 48 -23.26 -19.58 -3.11
C PRO A 48 -22.90 -19.45 -1.62
N SER A 49 -21.65 -19.10 -1.32
CA SER A 49 -21.15 -18.92 0.06
C SER A 49 -21.72 -17.70 0.79
N LYS A 50 -22.36 -16.76 0.09
CA LYS A 50 -22.98 -15.55 0.66
C LYS A 50 -24.50 -15.52 0.45
N GLN A 51 -25.07 -16.61 -0.07
CA GLN A 51 -26.49 -16.71 -0.32
C GLN A 51 -27.22 -16.89 1.01
N LYS A 52 -28.06 -15.92 1.38
CA LYS A 52 -29.01 -16.10 2.48
C LYS A 52 -30.16 -17.00 2.01
N GLN A 53 -30.71 -17.80 2.93
CA GLN A 53 -31.80 -18.73 2.61
C GLN A 53 -32.98 -17.96 1.97
N GLY A 54 -33.37 -18.36 0.76
CA GLY A 54 -34.44 -17.71 -0.01
C GLY A 54 -34.02 -16.48 -0.83
N GLN A 55 -32.74 -16.11 -0.84
CA GLN A 55 -32.24 -15.00 -1.65
C GLN A 55 -31.76 -15.49 -3.03
N ASP A 56 -32.53 -15.20 -4.06
CA ASP A 56 -32.27 -15.54 -5.47
C ASP A 56 -31.74 -14.34 -6.30
N PHE A 57 -31.86 -13.11 -5.78
CA PHE A 57 -31.35 -11.89 -6.43
C PHE A 57 -30.22 -11.18 -5.65
N GLN A 58 -29.35 -10.51 -6.39
CA GLN A 58 -28.24 -9.72 -5.86
C GLN A 58 -28.75 -8.46 -5.14
N THR A 59 -28.44 -8.33 -3.84
CA THR A 59 -28.78 -7.13 -3.06
C THR A 59 -27.57 -6.24 -2.76
N ASN A 60 -26.35 -6.68 -3.07
CA ASN A 60 -25.16 -5.86 -2.86
C ASN A 60 -25.08 -4.77 -3.95
N PRO A 61 -25.19 -3.47 -3.62
CA PRO A 61 -25.14 -2.39 -4.60
C PRO A 61 -23.87 -2.43 -5.46
N HIS A 62 -22.75 -2.90 -4.90
CA HIS A 62 -21.46 -2.99 -5.59
C HIS A 62 -21.37 -4.16 -6.58
N ARG A 63 -22.41 -5.00 -6.67
CA ARG A 63 -22.52 -6.13 -7.59
C ARG A 63 -23.76 -6.03 -8.49
N MET A 64 -24.46 -4.90 -8.45
CA MET A 64 -25.61 -4.61 -9.31
C MET A 64 -25.15 -4.01 -10.65
N ALA A 65 -26.07 -3.98 -11.62
CA ALA A 65 -25.86 -3.28 -12.88
C ALA A 65 -25.44 -1.82 -12.63
N ASN A 66 -24.56 -1.31 -13.49
CA ASN A 66 -23.90 0.00 -13.40
C ASN A 66 -22.92 0.19 -12.23
N ALA A 67 -22.76 -0.80 -11.34
CA ALA A 67 -21.71 -0.73 -10.33
C ALA A 67 -20.32 -0.82 -10.97
N SER A 68 -19.31 -0.26 -10.30
CA SER A 68 -17.94 -0.18 -10.82
C SER A 68 -17.31 -1.57 -10.94
N ALA A 69 -16.69 -1.82 -12.09
CA ALA A 69 -15.86 -2.98 -12.35
C ALA A 69 -14.39 -2.55 -12.37
N TYR A 70 -13.56 -3.23 -11.57
CA TYR A 70 -12.12 -3.03 -11.51
C TYR A 70 -11.49 -4.07 -12.43
N LEU A 71 -11.50 -3.77 -13.73
CA LEU A 71 -11.15 -4.73 -14.78
C LEU A 71 -12.16 -5.90 -14.75
N ASN A 72 -11.76 -7.10 -14.34
CA ASN A 72 -12.64 -8.26 -14.16
C ASN A 72 -12.90 -8.57 -12.68
N LYS A 73 -12.88 -7.57 -11.79
CA LYS A 73 -13.12 -7.76 -10.36
C LYS A 73 -14.25 -6.88 -9.85
N ASP A 74 -15.00 -7.41 -8.89
CA ASP A 74 -15.89 -6.59 -8.06
C ASP A 74 -15.10 -5.81 -7.00
N GLU A 75 -15.80 -4.95 -6.27
CA GLU A 75 -15.20 -4.10 -5.24
C GLU A 75 -14.59 -4.89 -4.07
N SER A 76 -15.02 -6.13 -3.86
CA SER A 76 -14.44 -7.05 -2.87
C SER A 76 -13.22 -7.79 -3.39
N GLY A 77 -12.82 -7.57 -4.64
CA GLY A 77 -11.66 -8.21 -5.27
C GLY A 77 -11.96 -9.60 -5.84
N LEU A 78 -13.23 -10.00 -5.89
CA LEU A 78 -13.61 -11.28 -6.48
C LEU A 78 -13.61 -11.18 -7.99
N THR A 79 -13.03 -12.18 -8.65
CA THR A 79 -13.03 -12.28 -10.12
C THR A 79 -14.46 -12.48 -10.64
N VAL A 80 -14.77 -11.77 -11.71
CA VAL A 80 -16.06 -11.74 -12.41
C VAL A 80 -15.80 -12.13 -13.87
N SER A 81 -16.74 -12.86 -14.47
CA SER A 81 -16.68 -13.18 -15.90
C SER A 81 -16.73 -11.90 -16.75
N ALA A 82 -15.90 -11.86 -17.80
CA ALA A 82 -15.78 -10.70 -18.68
C ALA A 82 -17.11 -10.33 -19.36
N GLU A 83 -18.02 -11.29 -19.52
CA GLU A 83 -19.37 -11.07 -20.08
C GLU A 83 -20.23 -10.09 -19.25
N PHE A 84 -19.90 -9.89 -17.97
CA PHE A 84 -20.62 -8.96 -17.11
C PHE A 84 -20.03 -7.56 -17.14
N VAL A 85 -18.86 -7.35 -17.75
CA VAL A 85 -18.11 -6.10 -17.69
C VAL A 85 -18.21 -5.36 -19.01
N ARG A 86 -18.55 -4.08 -18.93
CA ARG A 86 -18.36 -3.14 -20.04
C ARG A 86 -17.36 -2.07 -19.62
N PHE A 87 -16.33 -1.88 -20.45
CA PHE A 87 -15.37 -0.80 -20.25
C PHE A 87 -16.01 0.56 -20.51
N LYS A 88 -15.52 1.58 -19.79
CA LYS A 88 -15.88 2.98 -20.05
C LYS A 88 -15.47 3.36 -21.47
N ASP A 89 -16.16 4.34 -22.05
CA ASP A 89 -15.82 4.81 -23.39
C ASP A 89 -14.36 5.27 -23.46
N GLY A 90 -13.64 4.86 -24.51
CA GLY A 90 -12.22 5.14 -24.69
C GLY A 90 -11.26 4.21 -23.92
N TYR A 91 -11.76 3.33 -23.05
CA TYR A 91 -10.97 2.26 -22.42
C TYR A 91 -11.00 0.98 -23.29
N THR A 92 -9.82 0.55 -23.71
CA THR A 92 -9.58 -0.83 -24.13
C THR A 92 -9.13 -1.65 -22.92
N MET A 93 -9.15 -2.98 -23.03
CA MET A 93 -8.59 -3.86 -21.99
C MET A 93 -7.12 -3.54 -21.73
N ALA A 94 -6.33 -3.29 -22.78
CA ALA A 94 -4.93 -2.88 -22.66
C ALA A 94 -4.78 -1.58 -21.84
N LYS A 95 -5.54 -0.53 -22.19
CA LYS A 95 -5.54 0.73 -21.41
C LYS A 95 -5.98 0.55 -19.97
N ALA A 96 -6.92 -0.36 -19.71
CA ALA A 96 -7.37 -0.67 -18.35
C ALA A 96 -6.27 -1.34 -17.53
N ILE A 97 -5.50 -2.24 -18.15
CA ILE A 97 -4.34 -2.90 -17.54
C ILE A 97 -3.24 -1.86 -17.26
N ASP A 98 -2.87 -1.05 -18.26
CA ASP A 98 -1.84 -0.02 -18.10
C ASP A 98 -2.19 0.96 -16.97
N ALA A 99 -3.44 1.44 -16.93
CA ALA A 99 -3.92 2.32 -15.88
C ALA A 99 -3.90 1.64 -14.49
N ALA A 100 -4.23 0.35 -14.42
CA ALA A 100 -4.17 -0.41 -13.17
C ALA A 100 -2.73 -0.57 -12.67
N ILE A 101 -1.77 -0.87 -13.55
CA ILE A 101 -0.35 -0.98 -13.22
C ILE A 101 0.18 0.36 -12.69
N VAL A 102 -0.01 1.44 -13.45
CA VAL A 102 0.47 2.78 -13.06
C VAL A 102 -0.13 3.22 -11.72
N ASN A 103 -1.43 2.99 -11.52
CA ASN A 103 -2.07 3.31 -10.25
C ASN A 103 -1.53 2.44 -9.11
N TRP A 104 -1.32 1.14 -9.33
CA TRP A 104 -0.74 0.24 -8.34
C TRP A 104 0.66 0.70 -7.95
N ASP A 105 1.53 0.99 -8.91
CA ASP A 105 2.92 1.42 -8.69
C ASP A 105 2.98 2.73 -7.91
N MET A 106 2.19 3.73 -8.34
CA MET A 106 2.12 5.02 -7.64
C MET A 106 1.69 4.84 -6.19
N ARG A 107 0.66 4.01 -5.97
CA ARG A 107 0.08 3.79 -4.64
C ARG A 107 0.99 2.96 -3.75
N GLU A 108 1.69 1.98 -4.31
CA GLU A 108 2.69 1.23 -3.56
C GLU A 108 3.85 2.12 -3.17
N ARG A 109 4.32 2.98 -4.08
CA ARG A 109 5.37 3.95 -3.78
C ARG A 109 4.97 4.88 -2.64
N THR A 110 3.78 5.45 -2.69
CA THR A 110 3.27 6.31 -1.60
C THR A 110 3.15 5.55 -0.29
N ARG A 111 2.57 4.34 -0.31
CA ARG A 111 2.39 3.51 0.90
C ARG A 111 3.73 3.19 1.57
N VAL A 112 4.75 2.87 0.78
CA VAL A 112 6.11 2.60 1.25
C VAL A 112 6.76 3.87 1.79
N ASP A 113 6.65 4.99 1.07
CA ASP A 113 7.25 6.27 1.47
C ASP A 113 6.65 6.82 2.78
N GLU A 114 5.33 6.73 2.94
CA GLU A 114 4.63 7.08 4.18
C GLU A 114 5.11 6.23 5.36
N TYR A 115 5.10 4.89 5.20
CA TYR A 115 5.56 3.98 6.25
C TYR A 115 7.02 4.24 6.63
N ASN A 116 7.91 4.38 5.66
CA ASN A 116 9.34 4.63 5.91
C ASN A 116 9.55 5.98 6.60
N SER A 117 8.83 7.02 6.16
CA SER A 117 8.89 8.34 6.78
C SER A 117 8.47 8.29 8.25
N GLU A 118 7.32 7.66 8.53
CA GLU A 118 6.83 7.49 9.90
C GLU A 118 7.79 6.67 10.76
N LEU A 119 8.39 5.62 10.18
CA LEU A 119 9.32 4.75 10.90
C LEU A 119 10.55 5.53 11.36
N ILE A 120 11.17 6.30 10.46
CA ILE A 120 12.35 7.11 10.79
C ILE A 120 11.98 8.18 11.83
N ILE A 121 10.80 8.79 11.74
CA ILE A 121 10.32 9.78 12.71
C ILE A 121 10.13 9.13 14.10
N SER A 122 9.44 7.99 14.19
CA SER A 122 9.23 7.28 15.45
C SER A 122 10.56 6.85 16.08
N LEU A 123 11.49 6.32 15.29
CA LEU A 123 12.83 5.96 15.76
C LEU A 123 13.59 7.18 16.33
N ALA A 124 13.55 8.32 15.64
CA ALA A 124 14.21 9.55 16.09
C ALA A 124 13.60 10.10 17.38
N ARG A 125 12.27 10.08 17.50
CA ARG A 125 11.58 10.46 18.74
C ARG A 125 11.98 9.54 19.89
N MET A 126 12.05 8.23 19.65
CA MET A 126 12.41 7.26 20.70
C MET A 126 13.83 7.48 21.18
N HIS A 127 14.74 7.76 20.25
CA HIS A 127 16.11 8.10 20.59
C HIS A 127 16.17 9.38 21.44
N THR A 128 15.39 10.40 21.09
CA THR A 128 15.33 11.68 21.83
C THR A 128 14.82 11.47 23.26
N VAL A 129 13.72 10.72 23.44
CA VAL A 129 13.15 10.42 24.77
C VAL A 129 14.14 9.65 25.63
N ARG A 130 14.84 8.67 25.05
CA ARG A 130 15.81 7.84 25.80
C ARG A 130 17.04 8.64 26.17
N PHE A 131 17.60 9.42 25.26
CA PHE A 131 18.70 10.33 25.56
C PHE A 131 18.32 11.30 26.70
N ALA A 132 17.11 11.87 26.65
CA ALA A 132 16.64 12.74 27.73
C ALA A 132 16.49 12.01 29.09
N LYS A 133 16.10 10.72 29.08
CA LYS A 133 15.96 9.89 30.29
C LYS A 133 17.30 9.42 30.86
N ASP A 134 18.22 9.01 30.01
CA ASP A 134 19.54 8.48 30.41
C ASP A 134 20.47 9.59 30.93
N GLY A 135 20.11 10.85 30.66
CA GLY A 135 20.90 12.01 31.06
C GLY A 135 22.17 12.16 30.23
N THR A 136 23.00 13.14 30.58
CA THR A 136 24.25 13.43 29.86
C THR A 136 25.43 12.59 30.33
N ASP A 137 25.22 11.72 31.33
CA ASP A 137 26.28 10.91 31.94
C ASP A 137 26.74 9.77 31.03
N HIS A 138 25.92 9.39 30.05
CA HIS A 138 26.25 8.39 29.04
C HIS A 138 26.29 9.03 27.65
N PRO A 139 27.28 8.66 26.80
CA PRO A 139 27.28 9.07 25.41
C PRO A 139 25.97 8.66 24.72
N PRO A 140 25.45 9.47 23.77
CA PRO A 140 24.32 9.06 22.95
C PRO A 140 24.60 7.70 22.31
N HIS A 141 23.70 6.74 22.49
CA HIS A 141 23.83 5.40 21.96
C HIS A 141 22.50 4.93 21.37
N ILE A 142 22.57 4.07 20.36
CA ILE A 142 21.38 3.46 19.76
C ILE A 142 21.03 2.23 20.59
N PRO A 143 19.86 2.18 21.23
CA PRO A 143 19.44 1.04 22.04
C PRO A 143 19.40 -0.26 21.24
N HIS A 144 19.72 -1.39 21.88
CA HIS A 144 19.87 -2.68 21.20
C HIS A 144 18.59 -3.17 20.51
N GLU A 145 17.41 -2.83 21.03
CA GLU A 145 16.12 -3.17 20.41
C GLU A 145 15.81 -2.35 19.14
N LEU A 146 16.55 -1.26 18.91
CA LEU A 146 16.52 -0.47 17.67
C LEU A 146 17.69 -0.85 16.74
N GLN A 147 18.38 -1.95 17.05
CA GLN A 147 19.42 -2.54 16.22
C GLN A 147 18.91 -3.86 15.63
N VAL A 148 19.31 -4.15 14.39
CA VAL A 148 19.16 -5.49 13.79
C VAL A 148 20.58 -5.97 13.47
N ASN A 149 20.98 -7.10 14.04
CA ASN A 149 22.33 -7.68 13.91
C ASN A 149 23.49 -6.74 14.32
N ASN A 150 23.40 -6.10 15.50
CA ASN A 150 24.44 -5.21 16.07
C ASN A 150 24.87 -4.05 15.16
N ARG A 151 23.98 -3.66 14.24
CA ARG A 151 24.10 -2.47 13.41
C ARG A 151 22.83 -1.65 13.61
N THR A 152 22.95 -0.33 13.51
CA THR A 152 21.79 0.55 13.32
C THR A 152 20.93 -0.08 12.24
N LEU A 153 19.63 -0.24 12.52
CA LEU A 153 18.66 -0.85 11.63
C LEU A 153 18.91 -0.33 10.21
N LYS A 154 19.49 -1.17 9.34
CA LYS A 154 19.56 -0.83 7.92
C LYS A 154 18.11 -0.90 7.49
N CYS A 155 17.47 0.26 7.39
CA CYS A 155 16.11 0.35 6.91
C CYS A 155 16.18 -0.07 5.45
N GLN A 156 16.01 -1.37 5.21
CA GLN A 156 15.90 -1.91 3.86
C GLN A 156 14.55 -1.42 3.38
N LEU A 157 14.59 -0.35 2.60
CA LEU A 157 13.39 0.24 2.05
C LEU A 157 12.91 -0.75 0.98
N ILE A 158 11.60 -0.95 0.86
CA ILE A 158 11.04 -1.73 -0.24
C ILE A 158 11.50 -1.16 -1.60
N SER A 159 11.84 0.14 -1.66
CA SER A 159 12.44 0.78 -2.84
C SER A 159 13.86 0.32 -3.16
N ASP A 160 14.60 -0.21 -2.19
CA ASP A 160 15.96 -0.71 -2.40
C ASP A 160 15.95 -1.94 -3.33
N ASP A 161 14.83 -2.68 -3.36
CA ASP A 161 14.63 -3.85 -4.21
C ASP A 161 14.04 -3.50 -5.58
N PHE A 162 13.64 -2.24 -5.82
CA PHE A 162 13.00 -1.84 -7.09
C PHE A 162 13.91 -1.98 -8.29
N GLU A 163 15.21 -1.72 -8.12
CA GLU A 163 16.18 -1.81 -9.21
C GLU A 163 16.44 -3.28 -9.59
N GLU A 164 16.48 -4.17 -8.60
CA GLU A 164 16.56 -5.62 -8.81
C GLU A 164 15.29 -6.14 -9.51
N HIS A 165 14.12 -5.68 -9.09
CA HIS A 165 12.84 -6.03 -9.73
C HIS A 165 12.75 -5.51 -11.16
N TYR A 166 13.16 -4.27 -11.41
CA TYR A 166 13.21 -3.68 -12.74
C TYR A 166 14.15 -4.45 -13.68
N ASN A 167 15.35 -4.79 -13.20
CA ASN A 167 16.31 -5.57 -13.96
C ASN A 167 15.78 -6.98 -14.29
N MET A 168 15.08 -7.62 -13.35
CA MET A 168 14.42 -8.91 -13.57
C MET A 168 13.32 -8.81 -14.63
N VAL A 169 12.43 -7.83 -14.56
CA VAL A 169 11.35 -7.63 -15.55
C VAL A 169 11.92 -7.35 -16.94
N LYS A 170 12.93 -6.48 -17.03
CA LYS A 170 13.62 -6.18 -18.29
C LYS A 170 14.30 -7.41 -18.90
N ALA A 171 14.88 -8.28 -18.06
CA ALA A 171 15.49 -9.53 -18.54
C ALA A 171 14.43 -10.48 -19.12
N VAL A 172 13.25 -10.56 -18.50
CA VAL A 172 12.12 -11.36 -19.01
C VAL A 172 11.60 -10.83 -20.34
N GLU A 173 11.41 -9.50 -20.47
CA GLU A 173 10.97 -8.89 -21.74
C GLU A 173 11.95 -9.16 -22.89
N ASN A 174 13.25 -9.04 -22.61
CA ASN A 174 14.28 -9.31 -23.62
C ASN A 174 14.33 -10.79 -24.05
N GLY A 175 14.12 -11.73 -23.13
CA GLY A 175 14.11 -13.16 -23.42
C GLY A 175 12.83 -13.66 -24.11
N LEU A 176 11.72 -12.91 -24.02
CA LEU A 176 10.47 -13.18 -24.75
C LEU A 176 10.45 -12.60 -26.16
N SER A 177 11.40 -11.70 -26.47
CA SER A 177 11.54 -11.02 -27.77
C SER A 177 12.51 -11.73 -28.73
N SER A 178 13.04 -12.89 -28.32
CA SER A 178 13.97 -13.76 -29.06
C SER A 178 13.34 -15.10 -29.41
#